data_AF-A0A8T3R9X7-F1
#
_entry.id   AF-A0A8T3R9X7-F1
#
_cell.length_a   1.000
_cell.length_b   1.000
_cell.length_c   1.000
_cell.angle_alpha   90.00
_cell.angle_beta   90.00
_cell.angle_gamma   90.00
#
_symmetry.space_group_name_H-M   'P 1'
#
loop_
_entity.id
_entity.type
_entity.pdbx_description
1 polymer ?
#
loop_
_entity_poly.entity_id
_entity_poly.type
_entity_poly.pdbx_seq_one_letter_code
_entity_poly.pdbx_strand_id
1 'polypeptide(L)'
;MILVAQAIGEYVSGLAKATYSRGFELPANPIIEIDRAGFLSFSISGSLPDPAAAESAEISLDEIWRPLPGRRRERREYTYDVIDRPRRRRLAFHLHDRDLAEATFGVAVHEHCEETLGDPACAHYLGRELPDGYLALELLMAAWVEPDALGCERLRCLE
;
A
#
# COMPACT_ATOMS: atom_id res chain seq x y z
N MET A 1 10.33 7.17 6.40
CA MET A 1 11.61 6.60 5.87
C MET A 1 12.37 7.67 5.07
N ILE A 2 13.70 7.75 5.22
CA ILE A 2 14.57 8.68 4.44
C ILE A 2 15.58 7.85 3.63
N LEU A 3 15.68 8.12 2.33
CA LEU A 3 16.62 7.45 1.42
C LEU A 3 17.41 8.48 0.60
N VAL A 4 18.57 8.07 0.09
CA VAL A 4 19.25 8.80 -0.99
C VAL A 4 18.64 8.43 -2.34
N ALA A 5 18.68 9.34 -3.31
CA ALA A 5 18.02 9.14 -4.61
C ALA A 5 18.40 7.81 -5.31
N GLN A 6 19.67 7.39 -5.24
CA GLN A 6 20.12 6.11 -5.80
C GLN A 6 19.48 4.90 -5.10
N ALA A 7 19.31 4.96 -3.78
CA ALA A 7 18.70 3.89 -3.00
C ALA A 7 17.20 3.73 -3.28
N ILE A 8 16.52 4.76 -3.80
CA ILE A 8 15.10 4.65 -4.18
C ILE A 8 14.92 3.78 -5.41
N GLY A 9 15.81 3.87 -6.41
CA GLY A 9 15.73 2.98 -7.58
C GLY A 9 15.88 1.52 -7.20
N GLU A 10 16.82 1.22 -6.30
CA GLU A 10 17.04 -0.13 -5.73
C GLU A 10 15.83 -0.59 -4.90
N TYR A 11 15.27 0.31 -4.08
CA TYR A 11 14.08 0.04 -3.29
C TYR A 11 12.87 -0.31 -4.15
N VAL A 12 12.53 0.50 -5.16
CA VAL A 12 11.41 0.25 -6.08
C VAL A 12 11.61 -1.04 -6.87
N SER A 13 12.83 -1.26 -7.37
CA SER A 13 13.15 -2.48 -8.11
C SER A 13 13.06 -3.74 -7.23
N GLY A 14 13.53 -3.64 -5.98
CA GLY A 14 13.45 -4.74 -5.03
C GLY A 14 12.01 -5.03 -4.60
N LEU A 15 11.20 -4.00 -4.38
CA LEU A 15 9.79 -4.15 -4.03
C LEU A 15 9.01 -4.80 -5.18
N ALA A 16 9.23 -4.36 -6.42
CA ALA A 16 8.61 -4.97 -7.60
C ALA A 16 9.00 -6.46 -7.75
N LYS A 17 10.28 -6.81 -7.54
CA LYS A 17 10.74 -8.21 -7.53
C LYS A 17 10.10 -9.03 -6.41
N ALA A 18 9.96 -8.44 -5.23
CA ALA A 18 9.35 -9.08 -4.07
C ALA A 18 7.86 -9.35 -4.31
N THR A 19 7.14 -8.42 -4.93
CA THR A 19 5.73 -8.58 -5.35
C THR A 19 5.60 -9.67 -6.41
N TYR A 20 6.44 -9.65 -7.45
CA TYR A 20 6.46 -10.69 -8.48
C TYR A 20 6.73 -12.08 -7.91
N SER A 21 7.68 -12.19 -6.97
CA SER A 21 8.07 -13.47 -6.35
C SER A 21 6.96 -14.07 -5.46
N ARG A 22 5.92 -13.30 -5.14
CA ARG A 22 4.70 -13.75 -4.45
C ARG A 22 3.60 -14.23 -5.41
N GLY A 23 3.88 -14.23 -6.71
CA GLY A 23 3.01 -14.76 -7.76
C GLY A 23 2.22 -13.69 -8.52
N PHE A 24 2.29 -12.42 -8.12
CA PHE A 24 1.59 -11.37 -8.84
C PHE A 24 2.19 -11.15 -10.24
N GLU A 25 1.32 -11.17 -11.23
CA GLU A 25 1.59 -10.72 -12.58
C GLU A 25 1.60 -9.19 -12.59
N LEU A 26 2.73 -8.60 -12.98
CA LEU A 26 2.89 -7.16 -13.11
C LEU A 26 2.69 -6.77 -14.59
N PRO A 27 1.82 -5.79 -14.91
CA PRO A 27 1.49 -5.45 -16.30
C PRO A 27 2.68 -4.83 -17.07
N ALA A 28 3.68 -4.29 -16.38
CA ALA A 28 4.97 -3.81 -16.92
C ALA A 28 5.94 -3.46 -15.78
N ASN A 29 7.00 -2.69 -16.08
CA ASN A 29 7.84 -2.04 -15.07
C ASN A 29 7.01 -1.12 -14.15
N PRO A 30 7.47 -0.85 -12.91
CA PRO A 30 6.89 0.17 -12.05
C PRO A 30 6.76 1.52 -12.77
N ILE A 31 5.65 2.21 -12.54
CA ILE A 31 5.49 3.59 -13.01
C ILE A 31 6.27 4.47 -12.04
N ILE A 32 7.14 5.33 -12.56
CA ILE A 32 7.95 6.27 -11.76
C ILE A 32 7.89 7.64 -12.40
N GLU A 33 7.50 8.65 -11.62
CA GLU A 33 7.39 10.03 -12.07
C GLU A 33 8.13 10.96 -11.11
N ILE A 34 8.69 12.04 -11.66
CA ILE A 34 9.25 13.14 -10.87
C ILE A 34 8.63 14.43 -11.36
N ASP A 35 7.97 15.16 -10.47
CA ASP A 35 7.30 16.41 -10.81
C ASP A 35 8.28 17.61 -10.83
N ARG A 36 7.75 18.79 -11.16
CA ARG A 36 8.55 20.04 -11.22
C ARG A 36 9.05 20.51 -9.85
N ALA A 37 8.36 20.16 -8.77
CA ALA A 37 8.77 20.45 -7.40
C ALA A 37 9.81 19.42 -6.89
N GLY A 38 10.08 18.38 -7.68
CA GLY A 38 11.03 17.32 -7.37
C GLY A 38 10.45 16.22 -6.51
N PHE A 39 9.13 16.17 -6.27
CA PHE A 39 8.48 15.00 -5.69
C PHE A 39 8.63 13.81 -6.63
N LEU A 40 8.95 12.66 -6.05
CA LEU A 40 9.00 11.40 -6.78
C LEU A 40 7.78 10.58 -6.38
N SER A 41 7.00 10.12 -7.34
CA SER A 41 5.97 9.12 -7.12
C SER A 41 6.36 7.82 -7.81
N PHE A 42 5.98 6.69 -7.23
CA PHE A 42 5.98 5.43 -7.95
C PHE A 42 4.74 4.61 -7.65
N SER A 43 4.39 3.73 -8.59
CA SER A 43 3.30 2.78 -8.47
C SER A 43 3.74 1.40 -8.94
N ILE A 44 3.47 0.39 -8.11
CA ILE A 44 3.63 -1.02 -8.44
C ILE A 44 2.27 -1.67 -8.26
N SER A 45 1.63 -2.03 -9.37
CA SER A 45 0.35 -2.73 -9.37
C SER A 45 0.49 -4.12 -9.97
N GLY A 46 -0.21 -5.11 -9.44
CA GLY A 46 -0.22 -6.46 -9.99
C GLY A 46 -1.55 -7.18 -9.79
N SER A 47 -1.78 -8.21 -10.58
CA SER A 47 -2.89 -9.14 -10.40
C SER A 47 -2.35 -10.53 -10.08
N LEU A 48 -3.07 -11.28 -9.26
CA LEU A 48 -2.79 -12.68 -9.03
C LEU A 48 -3.98 -13.48 -9.56
N PRO A 49 -3.85 -14.09 -10.75
CA PRO A 49 -4.91 -14.90 -11.32
C PRO A 49 -5.09 -16.19 -10.53
N ASP A 50 -6.34 -16.54 -10.23
CA ASP A 50 -6.72 -17.86 -9.77
C ASP A 50 -7.42 -18.59 -10.93
N PRO A 51 -6.83 -19.66 -11.50
CA PRO A 51 -7.45 -20.43 -12.58
C PRO A 51 -8.82 -21.00 -12.24
N ALA A 52 -9.15 -21.14 -10.95
CA ALA A 52 -10.43 -21.63 -10.47
C ALA A 52 -11.46 -20.50 -10.23
N ALA A 53 -11.05 -19.23 -10.27
CA ALA A 53 -11.93 -18.09 -10.05
C ALA A 53 -12.16 -17.27 -11.33
N ALA A 54 -13.29 -16.56 -11.38
CA ALA A 54 -13.62 -15.66 -12.50
C ALA A 54 -12.93 -14.29 -12.38
N GLU A 55 -12.45 -13.94 -11.19
CA GLU A 55 -11.82 -12.67 -10.86
C GLU A 55 -10.44 -12.93 -10.25
N SER A 56 -9.56 -11.93 -10.28
CA SER A 56 -8.21 -12.01 -9.71
C SER A 56 -8.11 -11.22 -8.41
N ALA A 57 -7.14 -11.57 -7.56
CA ALA A 57 -6.71 -10.65 -6.52
C ALA A 57 -5.85 -9.53 -7.14
N GLU A 58 -5.95 -8.32 -6.62
CA GLU A 58 -5.22 -7.13 -7.08
C GLU A 58 -4.37 -6.59 -5.92
N ILE A 59 -3.15 -6.13 -6.23
CA ILE A 59 -2.29 -5.43 -5.27
C ILE A 59 -1.82 -4.12 -5.86
N SER A 60 -1.75 -3.08 -5.03
CA SER A 60 -1.18 -1.78 -5.35
C SER A 60 -0.23 -1.33 -4.25
N LEU A 61 0.98 -0.94 -4.63
CA LEU A 61 1.99 -0.36 -3.74
C LEU A 61 2.45 0.97 -4.32
N ASP A 62 1.89 2.05 -3.81
CA ASP A 62 2.11 3.41 -4.28
C ASP A 62 2.78 4.24 -3.20
N GLU A 63 3.75 5.06 -3.58
CA GLU A 63 4.40 5.98 -2.64
C GLU A 63 4.73 7.32 -3.28
N ILE A 64 4.70 8.37 -2.45
CA ILE A 64 5.15 9.71 -2.80
C ILE A 64 6.29 10.12 -1.88
N TRP A 65 7.36 10.64 -2.47
CA TRP A 65 8.62 10.98 -1.82
C TRP A 65 8.99 12.44 -2.05
N ARG A 66 9.01 13.22 -0.98
CA ARG A 66 9.42 14.63 -1.04
C ARG A 66 10.95 14.75 -1.12
N PRO A 67 11.48 15.72 -1.87
CA PRO A 67 12.92 15.98 -1.90
C PRO A 67 13.40 16.62 -0.59
N LEU A 68 14.59 16.26 -0.15
CA LEU A 68 15.31 16.84 0.98
C LEU A 68 16.71 17.32 0.56
N PRO A 69 17.36 18.23 1.32
CA PRO A 69 18.73 18.65 1.06
C PRO A 69 19.71 17.47 1.02
N GLY A 70 20.69 17.56 0.12
CA GLY A 70 21.75 16.55 -0.04
C GLY A 70 21.33 15.32 -0.84
N ARG A 71 20.47 15.47 -1.86
CA ARG A 71 19.94 14.37 -2.69
C ARG A 71 19.23 13.27 -1.88
N ARG A 72 18.73 13.64 -0.71
CA ARG A 72 17.90 12.77 0.13
C ARG A 72 16.44 12.97 -0.25
N ARG A 73 15.63 12.00 0.11
CA ARG A 73 14.19 11.99 -0.08
C ARG A 73 13.55 11.36 1.14
N GLU A 74 12.37 11.83 1.49
CA GLU A 74 11.57 11.27 2.58
C GLU A 74 10.21 10.85 2.04
N ARG A 75 9.77 9.64 2.41
CA ARG A 75 8.44 9.17 2.05
C ARG A 75 7.41 10.02 2.77
N ARG A 76 6.55 10.68 1.99
CA ARG A 76 5.50 11.59 2.47
C ARG A 76 4.15 10.90 2.53
N GLU A 77 3.85 10.06 1.55
CA GLU A 77 2.57 9.35 1.43
C GLU A 77 2.81 7.92 0.96
N TYR A 78 1.88 7.04 1.30
CA TYR A 78 1.78 5.72 0.69
C TYR A 78 0.34 5.22 0.64
N THR A 79 0.09 4.38 -0.35
CA THR A 79 -1.11 3.54 -0.46
C THR A 79 -0.65 2.12 -0.71
N TYR A 80 -0.92 1.23 0.23
CA TYR A 80 -0.66 -0.20 0.07
C TYR A 80 -1.99 -0.92 0.20
N ASP A 81 -2.45 -1.56 -0.87
CA ASP A 81 -3.81 -2.10 -0.96
C ASP A 81 -3.78 -3.51 -1.57
N VAL A 82 -4.56 -4.43 -1.00
CA VAL A 82 -4.87 -5.72 -1.60
C VAL A 82 -6.38 -5.92 -1.65
N ILE A 83 -6.89 -6.19 -2.84
CA ILE A 83 -8.30 -6.50 -3.09
C ILE A 83 -8.37 -7.95 -3.56
N ASP A 84 -8.81 -8.84 -2.69
CA ASP A 84 -9.03 -10.26 -3.00
C ASP A 84 -10.47 -10.44 -3.47
N ARG A 85 -10.70 -10.24 -4.77
CA ARG A 85 -12.03 -10.38 -5.39
C ARG A 85 -12.60 -11.81 -5.27
N PRO A 86 -11.82 -12.89 -5.48
CA PRO A 86 -12.30 -14.26 -5.27
C PRO A 86 -12.89 -14.49 -3.88
N ARG A 87 -12.23 -13.99 -2.83
CA ARG A 87 -12.72 -14.12 -1.44
C ARG A 87 -13.59 -12.94 -0.99
N ARG A 88 -13.82 -11.97 -1.88
CA ARG A 88 -14.57 -10.73 -1.61
C ARG A 88 -14.10 -10.05 -0.34
N ARG A 89 -12.81 -9.74 -0.23
CA ARG A 89 -12.24 -9.02 0.92
C ARG A 89 -11.17 -8.02 0.49
N ARG A 90 -10.88 -7.04 1.35
CA ARG A 90 -9.85 -6.02 1.11
C ARG A 90 -9.13 -5.64 2.39
N LEU A 91 -7.83 -5.41 2.27
CA LEU A 91 -7.00 -4.81 3.31
C LEU A 91 -6.14 -3.72 2.68
N ALA A 92 -6.12 -2.53 3.29
CA ALA A 92 -5.28 -1.44 2.83
C ALA A 92 -4.69 -0.63 3.99
N PHE A 93 -3.51 -0.06 3.76
CA PHE A 93 -2.79 0.83 4.68
C PHE A 93 -2.47 2.13 3.95
N HIS A 94 -2.92 3.25 4.48
CA HIS A 94 -2.74 4.56 3.87
C HIS A 94 -2.01 5.51 4.82
N LEU A 95 -1.00 6.21 4.30
CA LEU A 95 -0.39 7.39 4.91
C LEU A 95 -0.62 8.56 3.97
N HIS A 96 -1.21 9.62 4.51
CA HIS A 96 -1.38 10.89 3.81
C HIS A 96 -0.32 11.90 4.22
N ASP A 97 -0.26 13.01 3.48
CA ASP A 97 0.49 14.20 3.88
C ASP A 97 0.15 14.55 5.33
N ARG A 98 1.13 14.38 6.23
CA ARG A 98 0.89 14.46 7.67
C ARG A 98 0.33 15.80 8.11
N ASP A 99 0.88 16.91 7.60
CA ASP A 99 0.48 18.24 8.04
C ASP A 99 -0.95 18.53 7.60
N LEU A 100 -1.31 18.14 6.38
CA LEU A 100 -2.66 18.30 5.84
C LEU A 100 -3.66 17.38 6.55
N ALA A 101 -3.30 16.10 6.73
CA ALA A 101 -4.20 15.09 7.26
C ALA A 101 -4.43 15.25 8.77
N GLU A 102 -3.41 15.57 9.56
CA GLU A 102 -3.59 15.89 10.98
C GLU A 102 -4.44 17.15 11.16
N ALA A 103 -4.27 18.17 10.31
CA ALA A 103 -5.08 19.39 10.37
C ALA A 103 -6.56 19.17 9.98
N THR A 104 -6.83 18.22 9.07
CA THR A 104 -8.17 18.01 8.50
C THR A 104 -8.93 16.89 9.22
N PHE A 105 -8.25 15.80 9.56
CA PHE A 105 -8.83 14.54 10.03
C PHE A 105 -8.30 14.11 11.41
N GLY A 106 -7.31 14.81 11.98
CA GLY A 106 -6.71 14.47 13.27
C GLY A 106 -5.77 13.25 13.25
N VAL A 107 -5.64 12.57 12.11
CA VAL A 107 -4.75 11.43 11.90
C VAL A 107 -4.16 11.48 10.48
N ALA A 108 -2.91 11.08 10.34
CA ALA A 108 -2.23 10.96 9.04
C ALA A 108 -2.28 9.56 8.44
N VAL A 109 -2.60 8.55 9.28
CA VAL A 109 -2.55 7.14 8.90
C VAL A 109 -3.88 6.49 9.23
N HIS A 110 -4.39 5.71 8.29
CA HIS A 110 -5.54 4.86 8.50
C HIS A 110 -5.40 3.55 7.73
N GLU A 111 -6.28 2.62 8.06
CA GLU A 111 -6.40 1.31 7.42
C GLU A 111 -7.81 1.17 6.84
N HIS A 112 -7.93 0.41 5.75
CA HIS A 112 -9.21 -0.13 5.29
C HIS A 112 -9.20 -1.64 5.52
N CYS A 113 -10.28 -2.15 6.07
CA CYS A 113 -10.46 -3.57 6.29
C CYS A 113 -11.91 -3.94 5.96
N GLU A 114 -12.07 -4.82 4.99
CA GLU A 114 -13.36 -5.29 4.49
C GLU A 114 -13.37 -6.82 4.53
N GLU A 115 -14.04 -7.40 5.53
CA GLU A 115 -14.34 -8.85 5.55
C GLU A 115 -15.25 -9.25 4.39
N THR A 116 -16.10 -8.31 3.96
CA THR A 116 -16.93 -8.40 2.76
C THR A 116 -16.71 -7.17 1.92
N LEU A 117 -16.20 -7.37 0.71
CA LEU A 117 -15.85 -6.31 -0.23
C LEU A 117 -17.08 -5.46 -0.56
N GLY A 118 -16.95 -4.16 -0.33
CA GLY A 118 -18.00 -3.16 -0.49
C GLY A 118 -18.90 -2.97 0.73
N ASP A 119 -18.66 -3.71 1.83
CA ASP A 119 -19.45 -3.64 3.06
C ASP A 119 -18.56 -3.54 4.32
N PRO A 120 -17.73 -2.48 4.45
CA PRO A 120 -16.93 -2.28 5.65
C PRO A 120 -17.81 -1.94 6.86
N ALA A 121 -17.46 -2.47 8.04
CA ALA A 121 -18.08 -2.02 9.29
C ALA A 121 -17.79 -0.53 9.57
N CYS A 122 -16.61 -0.04 9.17
CA CYS A 122 -16.21 1.36 9.28
C CYS A 122 -15.45 1.80 8.02
N ALA A 123 -15.70 3.03 7.56
CA ALA A 123 -15.05 3.57 6.36
C ALA A 123 -13.52 3.63 6.50
N HIS A 124 -13.03 3.97 7.70
CA HIS A 124 -11.61 4.05 8.04
C HIS A 124 -11.37 3.47 9.44
N TYR A 125 -10.24 2.79 9.60
CA TYR A 125 -9.75 2.29 10.87
C TYR A 125 -8.46 3.00 11.26
N LEU A 126 -8.21 3.13 12.57
CA LEU A 126 -7.00 3.73 13.10
C LEU A 126 -5.81 2.87 12.70
N GLY A 127 -4.92 3.44 11.90
CA GLY A 127 -3.74 2.74 11.41
C GLY A 127 -2.47 3.06 12.18
N ARG A 128 -1.41 2.30 11.87
CA ARG A 128 -0.04 2.62 12.28
C ARG A 128 0.82 2.88 11.06
N GLU A 129 1.69 3.89 11.15
CA GLU A 129 2.63 4.16 10.05
C GLU A 129 3.54 2.94 9.85
N LEU A 130 3.53 2.38 8.64
CA LEU A 130 4.41 1.28 8.28
C LEU A 130 5.80 1.83 7.95
N PRO A 131 6.90 1.16 8.31
CA PRO A 131 8.26 1.68 8.08
C PRO A 131 8.62 1.75 6.59
N ASP A 132 8.15 0.78 5.80
CA ASP A 132 8.41 0.63 4.37
C ASP A 132 7.34 -0.25 3.70
N GLY A 133 7.40 -0.33 2.37
CA GLY A 133 6.51 -1.14 1.54
C GLY A 133 6.82 -2.65 1.59
N TYR A 134 7.98 -3.07 2.09
CA TYR A 134 8.26 -4.50 2.29
C TYR A 134 7.43 -5.05 3.45
N LEU A 135 7.37 -4.34 4.58
CA LEU A 135 6.49 -4.74 5.68
C LEU A 135 5.03 -4.71 5.22
N ALA A 136 4.63 -3.69 4.47
CA ALA A 136 3.28 -3.62 3.91
C ALA A 136 2.96 -4.85 3.06
N LEU A 137 3.86 -5.22 2.15
CA LEU A 137 3.72 -6.41 1.32
C LEU A 137 3.60 -7.69 2.18
N GLU A 138 4.41 -7.86 3.23
CA GLU A 138 4.27 -9.02 4.12
C GLU A 138 2.89 -9.07 4.81
N LEU A 139 2.38 -7.93 5.30
CA LEU A 139 1.09 -7.86 5.96
C LEU A 139 -0.07 -8.13 4.99
N LEU A 140 -0.03 -7.55 3.79
CA LEU A 140 -1.01 -7.79 2.73
C LEU A 140 -1.00 -9.26 2.30
N MET A 141 0.17 -9.89 2.21
CA MET A 141 0.27 -11.31 1.90
C MET A 141 -0.26 -12.20 3.00
N ALA A 142 0.02 -11.89 4.27
CA ALA A 142 -0.52 -12.64 5.39
C ALA A 142 -2.05 -12.62 5.35
N ALA A 143 -2.64 -11.44 5.17
CA ALA A 143 -4.08 -11.27 5.01
C ALA A 143 -4.67 -12.05 3.82
N TRP A 144 -3.91 -12.17 2.73
CA TRP A 144 -4.36 -12.91 1.55
C TRP A 144 -4.23 -14.44 1.69
N VAL A 145 -3.16 -14.94 2.32
CA VAL A 145 -2.90 -16.38 2.48
C VAL A 145 -3.75 -16.97 3.62
N GLU A 146 -4.05 -16.19 4.66
CA GLU A 146 -4.88 -16.66 5.76
C GLU A 146 -6.32 -16.91 5.29
N PRO A 147 -6.86 -18.14 5.47
CA PRO A 147 -8.21 -18.48 5.03
C PRO A 147 -9.30 -17.91 5.95
N ASP A 148 -8.92 -17.47 7.14
CA ASP A 148 -9.82 -16.94 8.17
C ASP A 148 -10.14 -15.46 7.92
N ALA A 149 -11.00 -14.91 8.78
CA ALA A 149 -11.37 -13.50 8.77
C ALA A 149 -10.14 -12.59 8.94
N LEU A 150 -10.16 -11.42 8.29
CA LEU A 150 -9.11 -10.40 8.39
C LEU A 150 -8.98 -9.81 9.80
N GLY A 151 -10.01 -9.98 10.64
CA GLY A 151 -10.06 -9.44 11.99
C GLY A 151 -10.47 -7.97 12.03
N CYS A 152 -11.24 -7.48 11.05
CA CYS A 152 -11.64 -6.08 10.97
C CYS A 152 -12.39 -5.61 12.24
N GLU A 153 -13.09 -6.51 12.93
CA GLU A 153 -13.81 -6.24 14.18
C GLU A 153 -12.90 -5.90 15.36
N ARG A 154 -11.61 -6.25 15.28
CA ARG A 154 -10.60 -5.93 16.30
C ARG A 154 -9.97 -4.56 16.09
N LEU A 155 -10.22 -3.94 14.94
CA LEU A 155 -9.70 -2.62 14.60
C LEU A 155 -10.56 -1.53 15.22
N ARG A 156 -9.92 -0.40 15.54
CA ARG A 156 -10.62 0.78 16.08
C ARG A 156 -11.07 1.66 14.92
N CYS A 157 -12.35 1.95 14.82
CA CYS A 157 -12.87 2.88 13.81
C CYS A 157 -12.39 4.32 14.05
N LEU A 158 -12.15 5.04 12.96
CA LEU A 158 -11.99 6.49 12.92
C LEU A 158 -13.33 7.09 12.51
N GLU A 159 -13.85 8.01 13.33
CA GLU A 159 -15.06 8.80 13.05
C GLU A 159 -14.71 10.09 12.29
#